data_AF-A0A4R3K5T8-F1
#
_entry.id   AF-A0A4R3K5T8-F1
#
_cell.length_a   1.000
_cell.length_b   1.000
_cell.length_c   1.000
_cell.angle_alpha   90.00
_cell.angle_beta   90.00
_cell.angle_gamma   90.00
#
_symmetry.space_group_name_H-M   'P 1'
#
loop_
_entity.id
_entity.type
_entity.pdbx_description
1 polymer ?
#
loop_
_entity_poly.entity_id
_entity_poly.type
_entity_poly.pdbx_seq_one_letter_code
_entity_poly.pdbx_strand_id
1 'polypeptide(L)'
;MDYNNHNTTLRTNKHLNLEERFYIEKRLLAGDSITSIASDLGRSRTTIYNEIKRGSVIQIKQNKTGLTYLADTGQTVYKRNHQGSFNTLRAGFIEPFLSWIEEKVRKDKWSIDAAVGFARYRICLYVMKWFALKRYTTILIGEF
;
A
#
# COMPACT_ATOMS: atom_id res chain seq x y z
N MET A 1 23.11 31.07 -1.89
CA MET A 1 23.94 30.11 -1.10
C MET A 1 22.98 29.54 -0.08
N ASP A 2 22.33 28.46 -0.46
CA ASP A 2 21.12 28.02 0.25
C ASP A 2 21.55 26.94 1.24
N TYR A 3 21.52 27.29 2.52
CA TYR A 3 21.86 26.38 3.60
C TYR A 3 20.73 25.37 3.80
N ASN A 4 20.88 24.18 3.20
CA ASN A 4 20.00 23.04 3.41
C ASN A 4 20.30 22.39 4.78
N ASN A 5 19.72 22.94 5.85
CA ASN A 5 19.69 22.29 7.15
C ASN A 5 18.66 21.14 7.12
N HIS A 6 19.08 19.96 6.64
CA HIS A 6 18.27 18.74 6.68
C HIS A 6 18.25 18.15 8.09
N ASN A 7 17.55 18.79 9.02
CA ASN A 7 17.37 18.32 10.40
C ASN A 7 16.13 17.41 10.57
N THR A 8 15.79 16.61 9.55
CA THR A 8 14.69 15.64 9.71
C THR A 8 15.12 14.59 10.72
N THR A 9 14.57 14.66 11.93
CA THR A 9 14.68 13.65 12.96
C THR A 9 14.40 12.27 12.37
N LEU A 10 15.21 11.27 12.73
CA LEU A 10 15.07 9.89 12.26
C LEU A 10 13.61 9.44 12.46
N ARG A 11 12.88 9.23 11.36
CA ARG A 11 11.48 8.78 11.41
C ARG A 11 11.39 7.46 12.17
N THR A 12 10.72 7.48 13.31
CA THR A 12 10.42 6.31 14.17
C THR A 12 9.57 5.26 13.46
N ASN A 13 8.83 5.65 12.41
CA ASN A 13 7.93 4.80 11.64
C ASN A 13 8.59 4.16 10.40
N LYS A 14 9.82 3.66 10.52
CA LYS A 14 10.44 2.88 9.44
C LYS A 14 10.00 1.41 9.53
N HIS A 15 9.70 0.76 8.41
CA HIS A 15 9.47 -0.69 8.40
C HIS A 15 10.73 -1.45 8.84
N LEU A 16 10.53 -2.67 9.35
CA LEU A 16 11.63 -3.58 9.64
C LEU A 16 12.34 -3.94 8.33
N ASN A 17 13.63 -3.65 8.25
CA ASN A 17 14.48 -4.06 7.15
C ASN A 17 14.79 -5.57 7.24
N LEU A 18 15.49 -6.11 6.25
CA LEU A 18 15.82 -7.54 6.22
C LEU A 18 16.82 -7.92 7.34
N GLU A 19 17.78 -7.04 7.64
CA GLU A 19 18.79 -7.25 8.69
C GLU A 19 18.18 -7.34 10.09
N GLU A 20 17.24 -6.44 10.42
CA GLU A 20 16.46 -6.42 11.66
C GLU A 20 15.61 -7.69 11.78
N ARG A 21 15.06 -8.21 10.67
CA ARG A 21 14.33 -9.49 10.67
C ARG A 21 15.25 -10.67 10.93
N PHE A 22 16.42 -10.71 10.29
CA PHE A 22 17.44 -11.72 10.59
C PHE A 22 17.90 -11.66 12.05
N TYR A 23 18.06 -10.45 12.59
CA TYR A 23 18.40 -10.24 13.98
C TYR A 23 17.33 -10.83 14.91
N ILE A 24 16.05 -10.54 14.66
CA ILE A 24 14.92 -11.12 15.43
C ILE A 24 15.00 -12.65 15.40
N GLU A 25 15.21 -13.25 14.24
CA GLU A 25 15.32 -14.71 14.11
C GLU A 25 16.45 -15.29 14.96
N LYS A 26 17.66 -14.71 14.89
CA LYS A 26 18.81 -15.21 15.66
C LYS A 26 18.62 -15.07 17.17
N ARG A 27 18.05 -13.94 17.63
CA ARG A 27 17.78 -13.70 19.06
C ARG A 27 16.66 -14.62 19.59
N LEU A 28 15.63 -14.89 18.79
CA LEU A 28 14.60 -15.87 19.17
C LEU A 28 15.18 -17.28 19.29
N LEU A 29 16.10 -17.67 18.41
CA LEU A 29 16.81 -18.95 18.52
C LEU A 29 17.72 -19.01 19.76
N ALA A 30 18.26 -17.87 20.19
CA ALA A 30 19.02 -17.75 21.43
C ALA A 30 18.14 -17.75 22.70
N GLY A 31 16.81 -17.72 22.55
CA GLY A 31 15.86 -17.74 23.68
C GLY A 31 15.57 -16.36 24.29
N ASP A 32 15.93 -15.28 23.60
CA ASP A 32 15.69 -13.92 24.09
C ASP A 32 14.19 -13.57 24.14
N SER A 33 13.83 -12.74 25.12
CA SER A 33 12.47 -12.22 25.22
C SER A 33 12.18 -11.17 24.14
N ILE A 34 10.93 -11.11 23.70
CA ILE A 34 10.46 -10.12 22.71
C ILE A 34 10.73 -8.69 23.18
N THR A 35 10.62 -8.43 24.49
CA THR A 35 10.88 -7.09 25.07
C THR A 35 12.36 -6.70 24.97
N SER A 36 13.27 -7.65 25.19
CA SER A 36 14.72 -7.44 25.02
C SER A 36 15.05 -7.11 23.56
N ILE A 37 14.57 -7.93 22.63
CA ILE A 37 14.76 -7.74 21.18
C ILE A 37 14.21 -6.37 20.73
N ALA A 38 13.03 -5.99 21.23
CA ALA A 38 12.41 -4.71 20.91
C ALA A 38 13.25 -3.53 21.41
N SER A 39 13.81 -3.64 22.63
CA SER A 39 14.66 -2.60 23.22
C SER A 39 15.96 -2.44 22.44
N ASP A 40 16.61 -3.55 22.08
CA ASP A 40 17.86 -3.55 21.31
C ASP A 40 17.70 -2.94 19.91
N LEU A 41 16.57 -3.21 19.25
CA LEU A 41 16.26 -2.65 17.93
C LEU A 41 15.65 -1.24 17.99
N GLY A 42 15.38 -0.70 19.19
CA GLY A 42 14.66 0.56 19.35
C GLY A 42 13.25 0.53 18.73
N ARG A 43 12.60 -0.64 18.70
CA ARG A 43 11.26 -0.85 18.13
C ARG A 43 10.24 -1.08 19.23
N SER A 44 8.97 -0.80 18.93
CA SER A 44 7.90 -1.16 19.86
C SER A 44 7.76 -2.68 19.98
N ARG A 45 7.44 -3.16 21.19
CA ARG A 45 7.15 -4.57 21.45
C ARG A 45 6.06 -5.12 20.53
N THR A 46 5.05 -4.30 20.22
CA THR A 46 3.94 -4.68 19.33
C THR A 46 4.40 -4.84 17.88
N THR A 47 5.36 -4.04 17.42
CA THR A 47 5.98 -4.20 16.08
C THR A 47 6.65 -5.56 15.96
N ILE A 48 7.47 -5.95 16.95
CA ILE A 48 8.17 -7.24 16.95
C ILE A 48 7.17 -8.40 17.05
N TYR A 49 6.17 -8.29 17.93
CA TYR A 49 5.14 -9.32 18.06
C TYR A 49 4.37 -9.54 16.75
N ASN A 50 3.96 -8.46 16.08
CA ASN A 50 3.25 -8.54 14.81
C ASN A 50 4.12 -9.11 13.70
N GLU A 51 5.42 -8.81 13.72
CA GLU A 51 6.38 -9.40 12.79
C GLU A 51 6.48 -10.91 12.99
N ILE A 52 6.69 -11.36 14.24
CA ILE A 52 6.77 -12.79 14.58
C ILE A 52 5.48 -13.50 14.18
N LYS A 53 4.32 -12.90 14.46
CA LYS A 53 3.01 -13.47 14.11
C LYS A 53 2.85 -13.66 12.60
N ARG A 54 3.39 -12.75 11.78
CA ARG A 54 3.31 -12.83 10.31
C ARG A 54 4.33 -13.81 9.71
N GLY A 55 5.52 -13.91 10.29
CA GLY A 55 6.61 -14.75 9.77
C GLY A 55 6.70 -16.15 10.40
N SER A 56 5.92 -16.46 11.44
CA SER A 56 5.90 -17.80 12.05
C SER A 56 5.32 -18.84 11.11
N VAL A 57 6.04 -19.94 10.92
CA VAL A 57 5.64 -21.08 10.09
C VAL A 57 5.74 -22.36 10.90
N ILE A 58 4.86 -23.31 10.58
CA ILE A 58 4.89 -24.66 11.15
C ILE A 58 6.09 -25.41 10.55
N GLN A 59 7.02 -25.82 11.41
CA GLN A 59 8.17 -26.65 11.03
C GLN A 59 8.13 -27.98 11.77
N ILE A 60 8.57 -29.05 11.10
CA ILE A 60 8.76 -30.37 11.72
C ILE A 60 10.26 -30.52 12.01
N LYS A 61 10.62 -30.63 13.29
CA LYS A 61 11.97 -30.94 13.75
C LYS A 61 11.93 -32.20 14.61
N GLN A 62 12.73 -33.21 14.26
CA GLN A 62 12.82 -34.47 15.01
C GLN A 62 11.44 -35.11 15.29
N ASN A 63 10.59 -35.17 14.25
CA ASN A 63 9.23 -35.70 14.34
C ASN A 63 8.26 -34.93 15.27
N LYS A 64 8.64 -33.72 15.70
CA LYS A 64 7.80 -32.81 16.47
C LYS A 64 7.49 -31.57 15.65
N THR A 65 6.22 -31.20 15.64
CA THR A 65 5.73 -30.00 14.96
C THR A 65 5.83 -28.81 15.89
N GLY A 66 6.45 -27.72 15.44
CA GLY A 66 6.61 -26.49 16.22
C GLY A 66 6.51 -25.24 15.35
N LEU A 67 5.99 -24.15 15.92
CA LEU A 67 6.01 -22.84 15.26
C LEU A 67 7.41 -22.25 15.38
N THR A 68 8.01 -21.91 14.24
CA THR A 68 9.31 -21.25 14.17
C THR A 68 9.19 -20.00 13.30
N TYR A 69 9.68 -18.87 13.80
CA TYR A 69 9.82 -17.65 13.02
C TYR A 69 11.02 -17.76 12.06
N LEU A 70 10.83 -17.35 10.81
CA LEU A 70 11.90 -17.25 9.82
C LEU A 70 11.89 -15.83 9.23
N ALA A 71 13.06 -15.21 9.06
CA ALA A 71 13.15 -13.87 8.49
C ALA A 71 12.67 -13.83 7.03
N ASP A 72 13.00 -14.86 6.25
CA ASP A 72 12.66 -14.95 4.83
C ASP A 72 11.15 -15.05 4.58
N THR A 73 10.44 -15.78 5.44
CA THR A 73 8.97 -15.89 5.36
C THR A 73 8.33 -14.56 5.73
N GLY A 74 8.80 -13.91 6.81
CA GLY A 74 8.37 -12.57 7.20
C GLY A 74 8.56 -11.56 6.06
N GLN A 75 9.72 -11.57 5.42
CA GLN A 75 10.02 -10.70 4.29
C GLN A 75 9.14 -11.00 3.07
N THR A 76 8.90 -12.27 2.77
CA THR A 76 8.04 -12.70 1.65
C THR A 76 6.60 -12.26 1.86
N VAL A 77 6.05 -12.45 3.06
CA VAL A 77 4.71 -12.02 3.44
C VAL A 77 4.59 -10.50 3.35
N TYR A 78 5.60 -9.76 3.84
CA TYR A 78 5.63 -8.30 3.72
C TYR A 78 5.58 -7.83 2.26
N LYS A 79 6.44 -8.40 1.38
CA LYS A 79 6.47 -8.06 -0.04
C LYS A 79 5.13 -8.36 -0.73
N ARG A 80 4.54 -9.53 -0.46
CA ARG A 80 3.23 -9.91 -1.00
C ARG A 80 2.13 -8.93 -0.59
N ASN A 81 2.08 -8.55 0.69
CA ASN A 81 1.10 -7.58 1.17
C ASN A 81 1.34 -6.18 0.59
N HIS A 82 2.60 -5.80 0.39
CA HIS A 82 2.96 -4.52 -0.21
C HIS A 82 2.54 -4.43 -1.68
N GLN A 83 2.68 -5.51 -2.44
CA GLN A 83 2.20 -5.58 -3.83
C GLN A 83 0.70 -5.30 -3.95
N GLY A 84 -0.11 -5.75 -2.99
CA GLY A 84 -1.55 -5.45 -2.94
C GLY A 84 -1.92 -4.08 -2.37
N SER A 85 -0.95 -3.34 -1.82
CA SER A 85 -1.18 -2.03 -1.19
C SER A 85 -1.15 -0.87 -2.18
N PHE A 86 -0.66 -1.07 -3.40
CA PHE A 86 -0.77 -0.05 -4.42
C PHE A 86 -2.25 0.12 -4.74
N ASN A 87 -2.74 1.36 -4.65
CA ASN A 87 -3.98 1.72 -5.30
C ASN A 87 -3.79 1.27 -6.74
N THR A 88 -4.56 0.29 -7.20
CA THR A 88 -4.70 0.05 -8.63
C THR A 88 -5.25 1.36 -9.15
N LEU A 89 -4.36 2.28 -9.54
CA LEU A 89 -4.68 3.38 -10.43
C LEU A 89 -5.56 2.71 -11.44
N ARG A 90 -6.83 3.11 -11.48
CA ARG A 90 -7.87 2.42 -12.24
C ARG A 90 -7.46 2.53 -13.71
N ALA A 91 -6.49 1.74 -14.15
CA ALA A 91 -5.65 2.09 -15.29
C ALA A 91 -6.53 2.05 -16.53
N GLY A 92 -7.38 1.02 -16.60
CA GLY A 92 -8.44 0.93 -17.62
C GLY A 92 -9.55 1.98 -17.48
N PHE A 93 -9.79 2.58 -16.31
CA PHE A 93 -10.75 3.68 -16.17
C PHE A 93 -10.17 5.04 -16.57
N ILE A 94 -8.85 5.21 -16.40
CA ILE A 94 -8.13 6.46 -16.65
C ILE A 94 -7.64 6.53 -18.10
N GLU A 95 -7.41 5.40 -18.75
CA GLU A 95 -6.92 5.31 -20.13
C GLU A 95 -7.77 6.10 -21.15
N PRO A 96 -9.12 6.03 -21.15
CA PRO A 96 -9.93 6.88 -22.03
C PRO A 96 -9.76 8.38 -21.75
N PHE A 97 -9.54 8.76 -20.49
CA PHE A 97 -9.32 10.15 -20.08
C PHE A 97 -7.95 10.66 -20.52
N LEU A 98 -6.90 9.83 -20.41
CA LEU A 98 -5.56 10.20 -20.86
C LEU A 98 -5.51 10.37 -22.38
N SER A 99 -6.11 9.45 -23.14
CA SER A 99 -6.22 9.56 -24.60
C SER A 99 -6.96 10.83 -25.03
N TRP A 100 -8.02 11.21 -24.30
CA TRP A 100 -8.74 12.45 -24.54
C TRP A 100 -7.90 13.70 -24.25
N ILE A 101 -7.16 13.72 -23.12
CA ILE A 101 -6.23 14.82 -22.82
C ILE A 101 -5.17 14.93 -23.91
N GLU A 102 -4.58 13.80 -24.32
CA GLU A 102 -3.54 13.77 -25.35
C GLU A 102 -4.03 14.36 -26.66
N GLU A 103 -5.28 14.06 -27.05
CA GLU A 103 -5.92 14.66 -28.21
C GLU A 103 -6.05 16.18 -28.07
N LYS A 104 -6.53 16.67 -26.92
CA LYS A 104 -6.71 18.12 -26.65
C LYS A 104 -5.38 18.88 -26.62
N VAL A 105 -4.34 18.28 -26.05
CA VAL A 105 -3.01 18.88 -26.04
C VAL A 105 -2.41 18.88 -27.45
N ARG A 106 -2.53 17.78 -28.21
CA ARG A 106 -1.88 17.64 -29.52
C ARG A 106 -2.58 18.44 -30.62
N LYS A 107 -3.91 18.33 -30.73
CA LYS A 107 -4.72 18.96 -31.80
C LYS A 107 -5.13 20.38 -31.44
N ASP A 108 -5.71 20.56 -30.26
CA ASP A 108 -6.29 21.85 -29.86
C ASP A 108 -5.28 22.78 -29.17
N LYS A 109 -4.04 22.29 -28.94
CA LYS A 109 -2.93 23.01 -28.29
C LYS A 109 -3.27 23.51 -26.88
N TRP A 110 -4.14 22.80 -26.18
CA TRP A 110 -4.47 23.13 -24.80
C TRP A 110 -3.31 22.84 -23.86
N SER A 111 -3.17 23.64 -22.80
CA SER A 111 -2.33 23.24 -21.67
C SER A 111 -2.98 22.06 -20.95
N ILE A 112 -2.17 21.20 -20.33
CA ILE A 112 -2.68 20.05 -19.55
C ILE A 112 -3.65 20.55 -18.46
N ASP A 113 -3.31 21.67 -17.82
CA ASP A 113 -4.15 22.30 -16.79
C ASP A 113 -5.50 22.79 -17.34
N ALA A 114 -5.53 23.41 -18.52
CA ALA A 114 -6.77 23.81 -19.18
C ALA A 114 -7.65 22.59 -19.54
N ALA A 115 -7.04 21.51 -20.03
CA ALA A 115 -7.76 20.26 -20.33
C ALA A 115 -8.33 19.60 -19.07
N VAL A 116 -7.56 19.54 -17.98
CA VAL A 116 -8.02 19.02 -16.68
C VAL A 116 -9.10 19.91 -16.08
N GLY A 117 -8.94 21.23 -16.09
CA GLY A 117 -9.93 22.19 -15.61
C GLY A 117 -11.26 22.08 -16.35
N PHE A 118 -11.21 22.01 -17.68
CA PHE A 118 -12.38 21.80 -18.53
C PHE A 118 -13.06 20.45 -18.26
N ALA A 119 -12.27 19.38 -18.14
CA ALA A 119 -12.79 18.06 -17.79
C ALA A 119 -13.46 18.07 -16.42
N ARG A 120 -12.89 18.72 -15.41
CA ARG A 120 -13.53 18.84 -14.07
C ARG A 120 -14.85 19.61 -14.14
N TYR A 121 -14.91 20.68 -14.93
CA TYR A 121 -16.14 21.46 -15.14
C TYR A 121 -17.24 20.64 -15.84
N ARG A 122 -16.90 19.85 -16.87
CA ARG A 122 -17.87 19.00 -17.60
C ARG A 122 -18.16 17.63 -16.94
N ILE A 123 -17.21 17.02 -16.22
CA ILE A 123 -17.38 15.72 -15.56
C ILE A 123 -18.25 15.87 -14.29
N CYS A 124 -18.26 17.03 -13.65
CA CYS A 124 -19.26 17.32 -12.61
C CYS A 124 -20.69 17.25 -13.17
N LEU A 125 -20.91 17.66 -14.44
CA LEU A 125 -22.17 17.46 -15.16
C LEU A 125 -22.41 15.99 -15.56
N TYR A 126 -21.38 15.25 -15.97
CA TYR A 126 -21.55 13.86 -16.45
C TYR A 126 -21.74 12.83 -15.32
N VAL A 127 -21.06 12.97 -14.17
CA VAL A 127 -21.29 12.12 -12.99
C VAL A 127 -22.68 12.36 -12.41
N MET A 128 -23.14 13.62 -12.33
CA MET A 128 -24.51 13.94 -11.94
C MET A 128 -25.55 13.39 -12.94
N LYS A 129 -25.26 13.45 -14.25
CA LYS A 129 -26.15 12.93 -15.30
C LYS A 129 -26.20 11.39 -15.33
N TRP A 130 -25.09 10.70 -15.04
CA TRP A 130 -25.04 9.23 -14.94
C TRP A 130 -25.73 8.69 -13.69
N PHE A 131 -25.63 9.38 -12.55
CA PHE A 131 -26.40 9.02 -11.35
C PHE A 131 -27.89 9.30 -11.49
N ALA A 132 -28.28 10.38 -12.19
CA ALA A 132 -29.68 10.67 -12.49
C ALA A 132 -30.29 9.61 -13.44
N LEU A 133 -29.61 9.24 -14.52
CA LEU A 133 -30.14 8.29 -15.52
C LEU A 133 -30.39 6.89 -14.93
N LYS A 134 -29.52 6.41 -14.01
CA LYS A 134 -29.72 5.13 -13.33
C LYS A 134 -30.94 5.09 -12.41
N ARG A 135 -31.38 6.22 -11.87
CA ARG A 135 -32.58 6.29 -11.01
C ARG A 135 -33.89 6.25 -11.81
N TYR A 136 -33.91 6.82 -13.02
CA TYR A 136 -35.12 6.81 -13.86
C TYR A 136 -35.37 5.44 -14.51
N THR A 137 -34.33 4.67 -14.82
CA THR A 137 -34.49 3.34 -15.42
C THR A 137 -34.98 2.26 -14.45
N THR A 138 -34.73 2.40 -13.14
CA THR A 138 -35.22 1.43 -12.15
C THR A 138 -36.70 1.62 -11.79
N ILE A 139 -37.23 2.84 -11.98
CA ILE A 139 -38.66 3.12 -11.74
C ILE A 139 -39.54 2.61 -12.89
N LEU A 140 -39.02 2.52 -14.12
CA LEU A 140 -39.78 2.09 -15.30
C LEU A 140 -39.76 0.57 -15.59
N ILE A 141 -38.99 -0.23 -14.84
CA ILE A 141 -38.88 -1.69 -15.04
C ILE A 141 -39.58 -2.46 -13.88
N GLY A 142 -40.26 -1.74 -12.97
CA GLY A 142 -40.95 -2.29 -11.80
C GLY A 142 -42.48 -2.45 -11.94
N GLU A 143 -43.03 -2.28 -13.14
CA GLU A 143 -44.44 -2.58 -13.44
C GLU A 143 -44.51 -3.37 -14.75
N PHE A 144 -44.27 -4.69 -14.68
CA PHE A 144 -44.87 -5.73 -15.53
C PHE A 144 -44.52 -7.11 -14.94
#